data_AF-A0A7X6HVD6-F1
#
_entry.id   AF-A0A7X6HVD6-F1
#
_cell.length_a   1.000
_cell.length_b   1.000
_cell.length_c   1.000
_cell.angle_alpha   90.00
_cell.angle_beta   90.00
_cell.angle_gamma   90.00
#
_symmetry.space_group_name_H-M   'P 1'
#
loop_
_entity.id
_entity.type
_entity.pdbx_description
1 polymer ?
#
loop_
_entity_poly.entity_id
_entity_poly.type
_entity_poly.pdbx_seq_one_letter_code
_entity_poly.pdbx_strand_id
1 'polypeptide(L)'
;MSGSEAAGPGRARMAGTLADLAAAGSRCPALALVRVGRRADDLAYESAILKRAEQLGFRAEVKEMKATCSQAELEAQLAGLSDRADIDGILLLRPLPAQLDKAAAAACIDPQKDVDGMTAAQQARLYSGQTPYFAPCTAEAVVALLDHYGIDPAGLRAAVLGRSPVVGLPVALLLQARQATVTVCHSKTKNREQLLQQSDLVIAAMGRAKSLRAAELKPGCVVVDCGVSPDPADPGQLAGDLDPAAVTDTPCKISALAPLRGGVGALTTTILLQHTLEAYLARQAQPPAFLGLSLTDYLRRLSNAAAVPGGGSAAAYVAALGLALAHMAGSLAKAPKDPAEPGAALLQADLRQAQALQLRLSRLADEDARAFLPVTAAYRLPAATPEQKQARSQAIQAALRAASAVPLELARTAVDGLKLTRHLTTAGSRNAVTDAACAGELLLAAVRCARLNTLINARQLRRQAESGRDMERRADLALEEASRLNQEIQTLADGLMPPPLTAD
;
A
#
# COMPACT_ATOMS: atom_id res chain seq x y z
N MET A 1 8.76 -17.80 -27.33
CA MET A 1 8.65 -17.28 -25.94
C MET A 1 7.37 -17.79 -25.30
N SER A 2 7.46 -18.86 -24.51
CA SER A 2 6.35 -19.44 -23.75
C SER A 2 6.03 -18.59 -22.52
N GLY A 3 4.84 -17.99 -22.47
CA GLY A 3 4.35 -17.30 -21.27
C GLY A 3 3.94 -18.28 -20.17
N SER A 4 3.51 -19.49 -20.52
CA SER A 4 3.23 -20.55 -19.54
C SER A 4 4.47 -20.93 -18.72
N GLU A 5 5.64 -20.96 -19.37
CA GLU A 5 6.94 -21.18 -18.73
C GLU A 5 7.34 -19.97 -17.88
N ALA A 6 7.29 -18.76 -18.45
CA ALA A 6 7.60 -17.52 -17.76
C ALA A 6 6.75 -17.27 -16.50
N ALA A 7 5.53 -17.76 -16.48
CA ALA A 7 4.64 -17.65 -15.33
C ALA A 7 5.00 -18.61 -14.17
N GLY A 8 5.77 -19.67 -14.42
CA GLY A 8 6.13 -20.69 -13.43
C GLY A 8 6.79 -20.12 -12.16
N PRO A 9 7.88 -19.35 -12.27
CA PRO A 9 8.55 -18.74 -11.12
C PRO A 9 7.64 -17.83 -10.30
N GLY A 10 6.80 -17.01 -10.96
CA GLY A 10 5.84 -16.15 -10.28
C GLY A 10 4.80 -16.93 -9.47
N ARG A 11 4.26 -18.01 -10.06
CA ARG A 11 3.32 -18.91 -9.39
C ARG A 11 3.93 -19.60 -8.18
N ALA A 12 5.18 -20.05 -8.29
CA ALA A 12 5.89 -20.69 -7.17
C ALA A 12 6.10 -19.71 -6.00
N ARG A 13 6.48 -18.45 -6.28
CA ARG A 13 6.61 -17.42 -5.25
C ARG A 13 5.28 -17.14 -4.55
N MET A 14 4.20 -16.92 -5.32
CA MET A 14 2.87 -16.69 -4.75
C MET A 14 2.41 -17.86 -3.87
N ALA A 15 2.60 -19.09 -4.33
CA ALA A 15 2.23 -20.28 -3.55
C ALA A 15 3.00 -20.35 -2.21
N GLY A 16 4.29 -20.01 -2.20
CA GLY A 16 5.07 -19.89 -0.96
C GLY A 16 4.50 -18.84 -0.02
N THR A 17 4.26 -17.62 -0.51
CA THR A 17 3.69 -16.54 0.31
C THR A 17 2.30 -16.90 0.86
N LEU A 18 1.46 -17.57 0.07
CA LEU A 18 0.13 -18.01 0.52
C LEU A 18 0.21 -19.11 1.57
N ALA A 19 1.18 -20.03 1.46
CA ALA A 19 1.44 -21.03 2.49
C ALA A 19 1.88 -20.36 3.81
N ASP A 20 2.75 -19.35 3.75
CA ASP A 20 3.19 -18.59 4.93
C ASP A 20 2.01 -17.85 5.58
N LEU A 21 1.15 -17.20 4.78
CA LEU A 21 -0.06 -16.54 5.26
C LEU A 21 -1.02 -17.52 5.94
N ALA A 22 -1.21 -18.71 5.35
CA ALA A 22 -2.05 -19.76 5.93
C ALA A 22 -1.47 -20.28 7.25
N ALA A 23 -0.15 -20.51 7.32
CA ALA A 23 0.53 -20.93 8.55
C ALA A 23 0.42 -19.87 9.66
N ALA A 24 0.39 -18.58 9.28
CA ALA A 24 0.16 -17.46 10.20
C ALA A 24 -1.32 -17.26 10.58
N GLY A 25 -2.25 -18.11 10.10
CA GLY A 25 -3.69 -17.98 10.38
C GLY A 25 -4.36 -16.78 9.69
N SER A 26 -3.71 -16.21 8.67
CA SER A 26 -4.24 -15.08 7.90
C SER A 26 -5.30 -15.54 6.89
N ARG A 27 -6.27 -14.68 6.58
CA ARG A 27 -7.26 -14.96 5.52
C ARG A 27 -6.58 -15.05 4.15
N CYS A 28 -7.16 -15.82 3.23
CA CYS A 28 -6.72 -15.81 1.83
C CYS A 28 -7.01 -14.45 1.16
N PRO A 29 -6.15 -14.00 0.22
CA PRO A 29 -6.47 -12.89 -0.66
C PRO A 29 -7.68 -13.23 -1.54
N ALA A 30 -8.50 -12.23 -1.85
CA ALA A 30 -9.74 -12.41 -2.59
C ALA A 30 -9.86 -11.48 -3.81
N LEU A 31 -10.25 -12.06 -4.95
CA LEU A 31 -10.49 -11.37 -6.21
C LEU A 31 -11.99 -11.41 -6.56
N ALA A 32 -12.59 -10.26 -6.84
CA ALA A 32 -13.94 -10.16 -7.41
C ALA A 32 -13.85 -9.84 -8.91
N LEU A 33 -14.52 -10.65 -9.72
CA LEU A 33 -14.68 -10.41 -11.15
C LEU A 33 -16.08 -9.86 -11.40
N VAL A 34 -16.20 -8.79 -12.18
CA VAL A 34 -17.48 -8.24 -12.62
C VAL A 34 -17.60 -8.46 -14.13
N ARG A 35 -18.64 -9.19 -14.53
CA ARG A 35 -18.93 -9.52 -15.93
C ARG A 35 -20.29 -8.98 -16.34
N VAL A 36 -20.34 -8.20 -17.43
CA VAL A 36 -21.59 -7.68 -18.00
C VAL A 36 -21.92 -8.42 -19.29
N GLY A 37 -22.94 -9.28 -19.26
CA GLY A 37 -23.29 -10.16 -20.37
C GLY A 37 -22.53 -11.49 -20.34
N ARG A 38 -22.60 -12.24 -21.45
CA ARG A 38 -22.11 -13.63 -21.54
C ARG A 38 -21.41 -13.90 -22.89
N ARG A 39 -20.38 -13.11 -23.20
CA ARG A 39 -19.57 -13.37 -24.40
C ARG A 39 -18.69 -14.60 -24.17
N ALA A 40 -18.44 -15.37 -25.24
CA ALA A 40 -17.68 -16.61 -25.14
C ALA A 40 -16.22 -16.39 -24.71
N ASP A 41 -15.61 -15.30 -25.17
CA ASP A 41 -14.25 -14.89 -24.79
C ASP A 41 -14.16 -14.48 -23.31
N ASP A 42 -15.12 -13.71 -22.81
CA ASP A 42 -15.20 -13.35 -21.38
C ASP A 42 -15.34 -14.59 -20.49
N LEU A 43 -16.19 -15.54 -20.88
CA LEU A 43 -16.41 -16.79 -20.12
C LEU A 43 -15.15 -17.68 -20.09
N ALA A 44 -14.43 -17.77 -21.21
CA ALA A 44 -13.18 -18.51 -21.28
C ALA A 44 -12.10 -17.88 -20.38
N TYR A 45 -11.99 -16.55 -20.40
CA TYR A 45 -11.02 -15.83 -19.58
C TYR A 45 -11.37 -15.89 -18.08
N GLU A 46 -12.65 -15.70 -17.73
CA GLU A 46 -13.18 -15.90 -16.37
C GLU A 46 -12.84 -17.29 -15.84
N SER A 47 -13.13 -18.34 -16.63
CA SER A 47 -12.85 -19.72 -16.25
C SER A 47 -11.35 -19.97 -16.02
N ALA A 48 -10.49 -19.36 -16.84
CA ALA A 48 -9.04 -19.45 -16.68
C ALA A 48 -8.56 -18.76 -15.38
N ILE A 49 -9.13 -17.62 -15.03
CA ILE A 49 -8.84 -16.91 -13.77
C ILE A 49 -9.28 -17.73 -12.57
N LEU A 50 -10.53 -18.22 -12.57
CA LEU A 50 -11.07 -19.01 -11.46
C LEU A 50 -10.26 -20.28 -11.21
N LYS A 51 -9.96 -21.03 -12.28
CA LYS A 51 -9.12 -22.24 -12.20
C LYS A 51 -7.74 -21.92 -11.63
N ARG A 52 -7.13 -20.79 -12.03
CA ARG A 52 -5.80 -20.40 -11.54
C ARG A 52 -5.84 -19.93 -10.09
N ALA A 53 -6.86 -19.17 -9.72
CA ALA A 53 -7.07 -18.69 -8.36
C ALA A 53 -7.20 -19.88 -7.40
N GLU A 54 -8.05 -20.86 -7.75
CA GLU A 54 -8.24 -22.10 -6.98
C GLU A 54 -6.92 -22.88 -6.84
N GLN A 55 -6.20 -23.09 -7.94
CA GLN A 55 -4.92 -23.81 -7.94
C GLN A 55 -3.86 -23.19 -7.02
N LEU A 56 -3.88 -21.87 -6.85
CA LEU A 56 -2.90 -21.15 -6.03
C LEU A 56 -3.40 -20.88 -4.60
N GLY A 57 -4.69 -21.09 -4.30
CA GLY A 57 -5.26 -20.85 -2.97
C GLY A 57 -5.84 -19.44 -2.76
N PHE A 58 -6.18 -18.73 -3.84
CA PHE A 58 -6.95 -17.48 -3.77
C PHE A 58 -8.44 -17.76 -3.67
N ARG A 59 -9.18 -16.88 -2.99
CA ARG A 59 -10.63 -16.83 -3.12
C ARG A 59 -11.00 -15.99 -4.35
N ALA A 60 -11.87 -16.49 -5.21
CA ALA A 60 -12.40 -15.72 -6.33
C ALA A 60 -13.92 -15.80 -6.37
N GLU A 61 -14.57 -14.68 -6.67
CA GLU A 61 -16.03 -14.64 -6.89
C GLU A 61 -16.38 -13.86 -8.16
N VAL A 62 -17.46 -14.27 -8.82
CA VAL A 62 -17.97 -13.63 -10.03
C VAL A 62 -19.29 -12.92 -9.73
N LYS A 63 -19.40 -11.68 -10.19
CA LYS A 63 -20.64 -10.90 -10.24
C LYS A 63 -21.07 -10.79 -11.69
N GLU A 64 -21.98 -11.68 -12.07
CA GLU A 64 -22.62 -11.64 -13.37
C GLU A 64 -23.74 -10.60 -13.38
N MET A 65 -23.67 -9.68 -14.33
CA MET A 65 -24.68 -8.67 -14.61
C MET A 65 -25.28 -8.89 -16.00
N LYS A 66 -26.55 -8.53 -16.17
CA LYS A 66 -27.22 -8.62 -17.47
C LYS A 66 -26.59 -7.65 -18.46
N ALA A 67 -26.53 -8.02 -19.74
CA ALA A 67 -26.06 -7.11 -20.80
C ALA A 67 -26.92 -5.84 -20.93
N THR A 68 -28.14 -5.87 -20.40
CA THR A 68 -29.10 -4.75 -20.35
C THR A 68 -29.05 -3.98 -19.03
N CYS A 69 -28.07 -4.23 -18.15
CA CYS A 69 -27.98 -3.46 -16.90
C CYS A 69 -27.77 -1.97 -17.21
N SER A 70 -28.30 -1.13 -16.33
CA SER A 70 -28.09 0.30 -16.33
C SER A 70 -26.69 0.65 -15.84
N GLN A 71 -26.25 1.88 -16.15
CA GLN A 71 -25.00 2.43 -15.62
C GLN A 71 -24.99 2.44 -14.09
N ALA A 72 -26.09 2.91 -13.47
CA ALA A 72 -26.21 3.00 -12.02
C ALA A 72 -26.12 1.64 -11.31
N GLU A 73 -26.67 0.58 -11.91
CA GLU A 73 -26.54 -0.78 -11.36
C GLU A 73 -25.09 -1.26 -11.39
N LEU A 74 -24.33 -0.99 -12.47
CA LEU A 74 -22.92 -1.36 -12.58
C LEU A 74 -22.07 -0.58 -11.57
N GLU A 75 -22.29 0.72 -11.46
CA GLU A 75 -21.58 1.59 -10.52
C GLU A 75 -21.83 1.18 -9.06
N ALA A 76 -23.08 0.91 -8.70
CA ALA A 76 -23.43 0.42 -7.36
C ALA A 76 -22.77 -0.93 -7.06
N GLN A 77 -22.71 -1.84 -8.04
CA GLN A 77 -22.06 -3.13 -7.88
C GLN A 77 -20.54 -2.99 -7.66
N LEU A 78 -19.88 -2.09 -8.40
CA LEU A 78 -18.44 -1.83 -8.26
C LEU A 78 -18.13 -1.12 -6.94
N ALA A 79 -18.89 -0.10 -6.57
CA ALA A 79 -18.74 0.59 -5.28
C ALA A 79 -18.94 -0.37 -4.10
N GLY A 80 -19.97 -1.22 -4.14
CA GLY A 80 -20.21 -2.21 -3.10
C GLY A 80 -19.08 -3.24 -2.95
N LEU A 81 -18.41 -3.61 -4.05
CA LEU A 81 -17.20 -4.45 -4.00
C LEU A 81 -16.00 -3.67 -3.44
N SER A 82 -15.86 -2.39 -3.79
CA SER A 82 -14.84 -1.50 -3.26
C SER A 82 -14.94 -1.36 -1.73
N ASP A 83 -16.15 -1.32 -1.18
CA ASP A 83 -16.36 -1.20 0.27
C ASP A 83 -16.12 -2.50 1.06
N ARG A 84 -16.12 -3.65 0.38
CA ARG A 84 -15.98 -4.97 1.03
C ARG A 84 -14.57 -5.21 1.55
N ALA A 85 -14.42 -5.24 2.88
CA ALA A 85 -13.14 -5.49 3.53
C ALA A 85 -12.52 -6.85 3.17
N ASP A 86 -13.35 -7.82 2.81
CA ASP A 86 -12.96 -9.18 2.45
C ASP A 86 -12.51 -9.33 0.98
N ILE A 87 -12.67 -8.31 0.13
CA ILE A 87 -12.20 -8.28 -1.26
C ILE A 87 -10.94 -7.42 -1.37
N ASP A 88 -9.92 -7.92 -2.09
CA ASP A 88 -8.61 -7.28 -2.25
C ASP A 88 -8.34 -6.79 -3.67
N GLY A 89 -8.86 -7.51 -4.66
CA GLY A 89 -8.76 -7.15 -6.07
C GLY A 89 -10.15 -7.12 -6.71
N ILE A 90 -10.35 -6.19 -7.64
CA ILE A 90 -11.53 -6.09 -8.48
C ILE A 90 -11.07 -6.09 -9.94
N LEU A 91 -11.62 -7.00 -10.74
CA LEU A 91 -11.45 -7.03 -12.19
C LEU A 91 -12.81 -6.76 -12.85
N LEU A 92 -12.91 -5.66 -13.60
CA LEU A 92 -14.03 -5.44 -14.52
C LEU A 92 -13.68 -6.04 -15.88
N LEU A 93 -14.37 -7.10 -16.28
CA LEU A 93 -14.18 -7.72 -17.59
C LEU A 93 -14.60 -6.75 -18.71
N ARG A 94 -13.83 -6.77 -19.79
CA ARG A 94 -13.99 -5.88 -20.93
C ARG A 94 -13.98 -6.71 -22.23
N PRO A 95 -14.76 -6.27 -23.24
CA PRO A 95 -15.39 -4.96 -23.33
C PRO A 95 -16.81 -4.89 -22.73
N LEU A 96 -17.15 -3.73 -22.16
CA LEU A 96 -18.52 -3.43 -21.74
C LEU A 96 -19.45 -3.21 -22.94
N PRO A 97 -20.76 -3.50 -22.80
CA PRO A 97 -21.80 -3.04 -23.72
C PRO A 97 -21.68 -1.55 -24.06
N ALA A 98 -22.03 -1.18 -25.30
CA ALA A 98 -21.78 0.15 -25.83
C ALA A 98 -22.51 1.29 -25.10
N GLN A 99 -23.63 0.97 -24.43
CA GLN A 99 -24.40 1.94 -23.66
C GLN A 99 -23.78 2.31 -22.31
N LEU A 100 -22.77 1.56 -21.84
CA LEU A 100 -22.15 1.79 -20.53
C LEU A 100 -20.90 2.65 -20.65
N ASP A 101 -20.77 3.61 -19.75
CA ASP A 101 -19.60 4.46 -19.62
C ASP A 101 -18.53 3.73 -18.80
N LYS A 102 -17.46 3.35 -19.50
CA LYS A 102 -16.31 2.64 -18.94
C LYS A 102 -15.53 3.49 -17.95
N ALA A 103 -15.41 4.80 -18.19
CA ALA A 103 -14.65 5.69 -17.31
C ALA A 103 -15.43 5.95 -16.02
N ALA A 104 -16.74 6.16 -16.11
CA ALA A 104 -17.60 6.29 -14.95
C ALA A 104 -17.61 5.00 -14.10
N ALA A 105 -17.72 3.83 -14.75
CA ALA A 105 -17.62 2.54 -14.05
C ALA A 105 -16.24 2.36 -13.37
N ALA A 106 -15.14 2.70 -14.06
CA ALA A 106 -13.80 2.64 -13.49
C ALA A 106 -13.63 3.52 -12.24
N ALA A 107 -14.28 4.69 -12.20
CA ALA A 107 -14.20 5.62 -11.09
C ALA A 107 -14.85 5.08 -9.79
N CYS A 108 -15.71 4.06 -9.89
CA CYS A 108 -16.33 3.40 -8.74
C CYS A 108 -15.46 2.32 -8.10
N ILE A 109 -14.32 1.98 -8.72
CA ILE A 109 -13.37 1.00 -8.18
C ILE A 109 -12.38 1.73 -7.27
N ASP A 110 -12.22 1.29 -6.02
CA ASP A 110 -11.15 1.77 -5.13
C ASP A 110 -9.81 1.53 -5.83
N PRO A 111 -8.99 2.58 -6.08
CA PRO A 111 -7.69 2.42 -6.73
C PRO A 111 -6.78 1.41 -6.05
N GLN A 112 -6.91 1.18 -4.74
CA GLN A 112 -6.12 0.17 -4.01
C GLN A 112 -6.53 -1.27 -4.33
N LYS A 113 -7.72 -1.47 -4.90
CA LYS A 113 -8.26 -2.77 -5.33
C LYS A 113 -8.30 -2.93 -6.86
N ASP A 114 -7.91 -1.90 -7.60
CA ASP A 114 -7.84 -1.92 -9.06
C ASP A 114 -6.59 -2.67 -9.55
N VAL A 115 -6.67 -4.00 -9.53
CA VAL A 115 -5.57 -4.91 -9.84
C VAL A 115 -5.29 -5.07 -11.34
N ASP A 116 -6.07 -4.40 -12.21
CA ASP A 116 -5.85 -4.35 -13.67
C ASP A 116 -5.61 -2.92 -14.19
N GLY A 117 -5.36 -1.95 -13.30
CA GLY A 117 -4.92 -0.60 -13.64
C GLY A 117 -5.91 0.20 -14.50
N MET A 118 -7.22 0.01 -14.33
CA MET A 118 -8.25 0.69 -15.15
C MET A 118 -8.59 2.10 -14.65
N THR A 119 -8.43 2.39 -13.37
CA THR A 119 -8.75 3.67 -12.75
C THR A 119 -7.81 4.77 -13.21
N ALA A 120 -8.31 6.00 -13.26
CA ALA A 120 -7.49 7.17 -13.57
C ALA A 120 -6.30 7.33 -12.59
N ALA A 121 -6.48 6.92 -11.33
CA ALA A 121 -5.43 6.95 -10.32
C ALA A 121 -4.27 5.99 -10.65
N GLN A 122 -4.56 4.74 -11.02
CA GLN A 122 -3.52 3.78 -11.42
C GLN A 122 -2.84 4.21 -12.72
N GLN A 123 -3.60 4.72 -13.69
CA GLN A 123 -3.03 5.25 -14.94
C GLN A 123 -2.12 6.46 -14.71
N ALA A 124 -2.51 7.38 -13.83
CA ALA A 124 -1.69 8.54 -13.48
C ALA A 124 -0.39 8.12 -12.78
N ARG A 125 -0.44 7.11 -11.90
CA ARG A 125 0.75 6.56 -11.25
C ARG A 125 1.68 5.87 -12.24
N LEU A 126 1.15 5.06 -13.15
CA LEU A 126 1.92 4.46 -14.24
C LEU A 126 2.61 5.53 -15.09
N TYR A 127 1.85 6.56 -15.50
CA TYR A 127 2.39 7.66 -16.31
C TYR A 127 3.50 8.45 -15.60
N SER A 128 3.33 8.72 -14.30
CA SER A 128 4.30 9.47 -13.49
C SER A 128 5.44 8.60 -12.93
N GLY A 129 5.38 7.28 -13.11
CA GLY A 129 6.31 6.33 -12.49
C GLY A 129 6.20 6.25 -10.96
N GLN A 130 5.09 6.70 -10.36
CA GLN A 130 4.89 6.71 -8.91
C GLN A 130 4.51 5.32 -8.38
N THR A 131 5.44 4.65 -7.71
CA THR A 131 5.23 3.35 -7.06
C THR A 131 4.70 3.49 -5.63
N PRO A 132 3.84 2.57 -5.13
CA PRO A 132 3.32 1.39 -5.84
C PRO A 132 2.12 1.72 -6.76
N TYR A 133 2.03 0.99 -7.86
CA TYR A 133 0.90 1.01 -8.79
C TYR A 133 0.68 -0.38 -9.39
N PHE A 134 -0.51 -0.61 -9.95
CA PHE A 134 -0.83 -1.81 -10.72
C PHE A 134 -0.96 -1.40 -12.19
N ALA A 135 -0.06 -1.88 -13.04
CA ALA A 135 -0.21 -1.69 -14.49
C ALA A 135 -1.31 -2.61 -15.02
N PRO A 136 -1.89 -2.28 -16.18
CA PRO A 136 -2.71 -3.24 -16.92
C PRO A 136 -1.99 -4.57 -17.12
N CYS A 137 -2.63 -5.68 -16.69
CA CYS A 137 -1.95 -6.96 -16.52
C CYS A 137 -1.32 -7.47 -17.82
N THR A 138 -1.95 -7.20 -18.96
CA THR A 138 -1.43 -7.61 -20.28
C THR A 138 -0.18 -6.82 -20.68
N ALA A 139 -0.12 -5.53 -20.34
CA ALA A 139 1.07 -4.73 -20.62
C ALA A 139 2.25 -5.16 -19.75
N GLU A 140 1.99 -5.44 -18.47
CA GLU A 140 3.01 -5.98 -17.58
C GLU A 140 3.44 -7.41 -17.96
N ALA A 141 2.51 -8.22 -18.49
CA ALA A 141 2.82 -9.55 -19.03
C ALA A 141 3.84 -9.51 -20.17
N VAL A 142 3.77 -8.49 -21.04
CA VAL A 142 4.79 -8.29 -22.08
C VAL A 142 6.16 -8.10 -21.44
N VAL A 143 6.26 -7.20 -20.47
CA VAL A 143 7.52 -6.88 -19.80
C VAL A 143 8.07 -8.09 -19.04
N ALA A 144 7.22 -8.79 -18.29
CA ALA A 144 7.60 -10.01 -17.57
C ALA A 144 8.06 -11.14 -18.52
N LEU A 145 7.48 -11.21 -19.73
CA LEU A 145 7.92 -12.16 -20.75
C LEU A 145 9.32 -11.82 -21.26
N LEU A 146 9.59 -10.53 -21.54
CA LEU A 146 10.92 -10.06 -21.96
C LEU A 146 11.97 -10.36 -20.88
N ASP A 147 11.65 -10.08 -19.61
CA ASP A 147 12.52 -10.38 -18.46
C ASP A 147 12.87 -11.85 -18.37
N HIS A 148 11.88 -12.73 -18.48
CA HIS A 148 12.09 -14.17 -18.40
C HIS A 148 13.03 -14.69 -19.49
N TYR A 149 12.96 -14.12 -20.70
CA TYR A 149 13.80 -14.50 -21.83
C TYR A 149 15.10 -13.68 -21.94
N GLY A 150 15.41 -12.83 -20.96
CA GLY A 150 16.65 -12.04 -20.93
C GLY A 150 16.74 -10.98 -22.03
N ILE A 151 15.59 -10.47 -22.51
CA ILE A 151 15.52 -9.45 -23.55
C ILE A 151 15.46 -8.08 -22.85
N ASP A 152 16.60 -7.42 -22.72
CA ASP A 152 16.68 -6.08 -22.13
C ASP A 152 16.19 -5.01 -23.14
N PRO A 153 15.12 -4.24 -22.82
CA PRO A 153 14.65 -3.16 -23.67
C PRO A 153 15.59 -1.95 -23.76
N ALA A 154 16.55 -1.81 -22.84
CA ALA A 154 17.41 -0.62 -22.77
C ALA A 154 18.15 -0.36 -24.08
N GLY A 155 17.97 0.84 -24.64
CA GLY A 155 18.59 1.26 -25.90
C GLY A 155 17.95 0.67 -27.17
N LEU A 156 17.02 -0.28 -27.06
CA LEU A 156 16.32 -0.85 -28.21
C LEU A 156 15.31 0.14 -28.81
N ARG A 157 15.11 0.06 -30.13
CA ARG A 157 14.00 0.74 -30.81
C ARG A 157 12.76 -0.14 -30.75
N ALA A 158 11.82 0.20 -29.88
CA ALA A 158 10.57 -0.52 -29.73
C ALA A 158 9.43 0.14 -30.54
N ALA A 159 8.73 -0.63 -31.37
CA ALA A 159 7.47 -0.20 -31.99
C ALA A 159 6.28 -0.88 -31.29
N VAL A 160 5.32 -0.07 -30.84
CA VAL A 160 4.07 -0.57 -30.26
C VAL A 160 2.93 -0.30 -31.24
N LEU A 161 2.36 -1.36 -31.80
CA LEU A 161 1.25 -1.29 -32.75
C LEU A 161 -0.08 -1.32 -32.00
N GLY A 162 -0.64 -0.15 -31.73
CA GLY A 162 -1.86 0.01 -30.95
C GLY A 162 -1.66 0.99 -29.81
N ARG A 163 -2.73 1.70 -29.43
CA ARG A 163 -2.72 2.72 -28.38
C ARG A 163 -3.88 2.57 -27.40
N SER A 164 -4.37 1.34 -27.23
CA SER A 164 -5.44 1.08 -26.27
C SER A 164 -4.95 1.39 -24.85
N PRO A 165 -5.84 1.79 -23.94
CA PRO A 165 -5.49 1.99 -22.53
C PRO A 165 -5.23 0.67 -21.79
N VAL A 166 -5.39 -0.49 -22.45
CA VAL A 166 -5.21 -1.82 -21.86
C VAL A 166 -3.83 -2.40 -22.16
N VAL A 167 -3.32 -2.17 -23.37
CA VAL A 167 -2.07 -2.80 -23.82
C VAL A 167 -1.15 -1.75 -24.43
N GLY A 168 -1.58 -1.10 -25.51
CA GLY A 168 -0.69 -0.30 -26.34
C GLY A 168 -0.04 0.89 -25.63
N LEU A 169 -0.83 1.77 -25.01
CA LEU A 169 -0.25 2.92 -24.31
C LEU A 169 0.50 2.49 -23.02
N PRO A 170 -0.05 1.61 -22.16
CA PRO A 170 0.66 1.16 -20.96
C PRO A 170 2.00 0.47 -21.26
N VAL A 171 2.07 -0.44 -22.25
CA VAL A 171 3.33 -1.13 -22.56
C VAL A 171 4.37 -0.16 -23.13
N ALA A 172 3.94 0.87 -23.87
CA ALA A 172 4.84 1.91 -24.34
C ALA A 172 5.49 2.67 -23.17
N LEU A 173 4.71 3.01 -22.13
CA LEU A 173 5.23 3.68 -20.93
C LEU A 173 6.17 2.76 -20.14
N LEU A 174 5.82 1.48 -19.98
CA LEU A 174 6.67 0.52 -19.27
C LEU A 174 8.01 0.28 -19.99
N LEU A 175 8.00 0.20 -21.32
CA LEU A 175 9.22 0.08 -22.13
C LEU A 175 10.06 1.36 -22.07
N GLN A 176 9.41 2.53 -22.10
CA GLN A 176 10.10 3.82 -21.94
C GLN A 176 10.77 3.94 -20.56
N ALA A 177 10.08 3.54 -19.49
CA ALA A 177 10.64 3.50 -18.14
C ALA A 177 11.87 2.57 -18.03
N ARG A 178 11.97 1.58 -18.93
CA ARG A 178 13.10 0.67 -19.10
C ARG A 178 14.08 1.13 -20.19
N GLN A 179 14.12 2.42 -20.48
CA GLN A 179 15.11 3.05 -21.36
C GLN A 179 15.05 2.61 -22.83
N ALA A 180 13.92 2.05 -23.28
CA ALA A 180 13.69 1.81 -24.70
C ALA A 180 13.34 3.12 -25.43
N THR A 181 13.76 3.24 -26.69
CA THR A 181 13.25 4.28 -27.59
C THR A 181 11.94 3.78 -28.19
N VAL A 182 10.80 4.33 -27.76
CA VAL A 182 9.48 3.80 -28.11
C VAL A 182 8.78 4.64 -29.18
N THR A 183 8.28 3.97 -30.23
CA THR A 183 7.40 4.53 -31.26
C THR A 183 6.02 3.89 -31.17
N VAL A 184 4.99 4.69 -30.88
CA VAL A 184 3.60 4.20 -30.84
C VAL A 184 2.95 4.39 -32.21
N CYS A 185 2.55 3.29 -32.84
CA CYS A 185 1.83 3.27 -34.11
C CYS A 185 0.33 3.00 -33.90
N HIS A 186 -0.48 3.48 -34.83
CA HIS A 186 -1.93 3.31 -34.83
C HIS A 186 -2.49 3.38 -36.26
N SER A 187 -3.80 3.23 -36.42
CA SER A 187 -4.46 3.22 -37.75
C SER A 187 -4.19 4.43 -38.64
N LYS A 188 -3.82 5.58 -38.07
CA LYS A 188 -3.45 6.80 -38.82
C LYS A 188 -1.94 6.98 -39.06
N THR A 189 -1.10 6.00 -38.70
CA THR A 189 0.36 6.10 -38.84
C THR A 189 0.74 5.96 -40.31
N LYS A 190 1.45 6.96 -40.85
CA LYS A 190 2.05 6.90 -42.19
C LYS A 190 3.40 6.16 -42.13
N ASN A 191 3.78 5.52 -43.23
CA ASN A 191 5.07 4.82 -43.38
C ASN A 191 5.33 3.78 -42.26
N ARG A 192 4.29 3.06 -41.84
CA ARG A 192 4.37 2.03 -40.78
C ARG A 192 5.48 1.02 -41.03
N GLU A 193 5.58 0.55 -42.28
CA GLU A 193 6.60 -0.42 -42.70
C GLU A 193 8.02 0.09 -42.46
N GLN A 194 8.31 1.36 -42.79
CA GLN A 194 9.63 1.95 -42.53
C GLN A 194 9.94 2.01 -41.02
N LEU A 195 8.94 2.32 -40.18
CA LEU A 195 9.12 2.34 -38.73
C LEU A 195 9.43 0.95 -38.18
N LEU A 196 8.69 -0.07 -38.63
CA LEU A 196 8.87 -1.46 -38.22
C LEU A 196 10.21 -2.06 -38.70
N GLN A 197 10.68 -1.70 -39.88
CA GLN A 197 12.00 -2.08 -40.40
C GLN A 197 13.17 -1.47 -39.59
N GLN A 198 12.90 -0.47 -38.76
CA GLN A 198 13.88 0.15 -37.87
C GLN A 198 13.73 -0.30 -36.41
N SER A 199 12.80 -1.21 -36.10
CA SER A 199 12.50 -1.63 -34.73
C SER A 199 13.16 -2.96 -34.39
N ASP A 200 13.85 -2.98 -33.26
CA ASP A 200 14.47 -4.17 -32.68
C ASP A 200 13.43 -5.01 -31.92
N LEU A 201 12.41 -4.35 -31.37
CA LEU A 201 11.30 -4.94 -30.62
C LEU A 201 9.97 -4.45 -31.18
N VAL A 202 9.04 -5.35 -31.46
CA VAL A 202 7.68 -5.01 -31.94
C VAL A 202 6.64 -5.63 -31.01
N ILE A 203 5.77 -4.79 -30.44
CA ILE A 203 4.61 -5.22 -29.67
C ILE A 203 3.36 -5.06 -30.54
N ALA A 204 2.73 -6.18 -30.92
CA ALA A 204 1.50 -6.18 -31.70
C ALA A 204 0.29 -6.18 -30.77
N ALA A 205 -0.48 -5.09 -30.75
CA ALA A 205 -1.64 -4.88 -29.87
C ALA A 205 -2.78 -4.16 -30.61
N MET A 206 -2.99 -4.53 -31.87
CA MET A 206 -3.99 -3.98 -32.77
C MET A 206 -5.36 -4.63 -32.61
N GLY A 207 -5.41 -5.91 -32.19
CA GLY A 207 -6.65 -6.67 -32.05
C GLY A 207 -7.32 -6.91 -33.41
N ARG A 208 -6.51 -7.28 -34.40
CA ARG A 208 -6.94 -7.58 -35.76
C ARG A 208 -6.12 -8.74 -36.30
N ALA A 209 -6.77 -9.90 -36.37
CA ALA A 209 -6.18 -11.14 -36.85
C ALA A 209 -5.37 -10.95 -38.14
N LYS A 210 -4.12 -11.43 -38.13
CA LYS A 210 -3.21 -11.52 -39.29
C LYS A 210 -2.97 -10.18 -40.02
N SER A 211 -3.10 -9.05 -39.33
CA SER A 211 -2.95 -7.71 -39.92
C SER A 211 -1.51 -7.17 -39.91
N LEU A 212 -0.62 -7.78 -39.12
CA LEU A 212 0.83 -7.53 -39.16
C LEU A 212 1.48 -8.51 -40.16
N ARG A 213 2.10 -7.99 -41.21
CA ARG A 213 2.78 -8.80 -42.23
C ARG A 213 4.24 -9.01 -41.85
N ALA A 214 4.74 -10.23 -41.98
CA ALA A 214 6.15 -10.57 -41.67
C ALA A 214 7.14 -9.73 -42.50
N ALA A 215 6.80 -9.36 -43.74
CA ALA A 215 7.63 -8.52 -44.60
C ALA A 215 7.82 -7.08 -44.08
N GLU A 216 6.96 -6.60 -43.17
CA GLU A 216 7.13 -5.27 -42.57
C GLU A 216 8.19 -5.24 -41.47
N LEU A 217 8.64 -6.42 -41.00
CA LEU A 217 9.50 -6.54 -39.83
C LEU A 217 10.98 -6.50 -40.20
N LYS A 218 11.78 -5.89 -39.31
CA LYS A 218 13.24 -5.95 -39.37
C LYS A 218 13.71 -7.39 -39.17
N PRO A 219 14.59 -7.94 -40.03
CA PRO A 219 15.23 -9.23 -39.78
C PRO A 219 15.96 -9.24 -38.42
N GLY A 220 15.72 -10.26 -37.61
CA GLY A 220 16.28 -10.40 -36.27
C GLY A 220 15.48 -9.77 -35.14
N CYS A 221 14.41 -9.02 -35.43
CA CYS A 221 13.63 -8.36 -34.38
C CYS A 221 12.92 -9.37 -33.45
N VAL A 222 12.58 -8.92 -32.24
CA VAL A 222 11.72 -9.64 -31.31
C VAL A 222 10.28 -9.19 -31.55
N VAL A 223 9.32 -10.14 -31.58
CA VAL A 223 7.89 -9.83 -31.68
C VAL A 223 7.12 -10.42 -30.51
N VAL A 224 6.36 -9.57 -29.83
CA VAL A 224 5.38 -9.98 -28.83
C VAL A 224 3.98 -9.69 -29.37
N ASP A 225 3.25 -10.75 -29.71
CA ASP A 225 1.87 -10.66 -30.18
C ASP A 225 0.90 -10.74 -29.00
N CYS A 226 0.21 -9.64 -28.75
CA CYS A 226 -0.84 -9.50 -27.74
C CYS A 226 -2.25 -9.54 -28.36
N GLY A 227 -2.35 -9.64 -29.68
CA GLY A 227 -3.61 -9.67 -30.41
C GLY A 227 -4.38 -10.95 -30.11
N VAL A 228 -5.68 -10.82 -29.85
CA VAL A 228 -6.60 -11.95 -29.79
C VAL A 228 -7.86 -11.53 -30.54
N SER A 229 -8.17 -12.22 -31.63
CA SER A 229 -9.35 -11.95 -32.45
C SER A 229 -9.86 -13.24 -33.09
N PRO A 230 -11.15 -13.34 -33.43
CA PRO A 230 -11.65 -14.44 -34.25
C PRO A 230 -10.86 -14.54 -35.56
N ASP A 231 -10.49 -15.77 -35.96
CA ASP A 231 -9.79 -15.98 -37.23
C ASP A 231 -10.77 -15.72 -38.39
N PRO A 232 -10.45 -14.82 -39.34
CA PRO A 232 -11.29 -14.57 -40.51
C PRO A 232 -11.52 -15.81 -41.37
N ALA A 233 -10.56 -16.76 -41.37
CA ALA A 233 -10.63 -17.99 -42.14
C ALA A 233 -11.36 -19.12 -41.38
N ASP A 234 -11.44 -19.05 -40.05
CA ASP A 234 -12.16 -19.99 -39.20
C ASP A 234 -12.73 -19.25 -37.98
N PRO A 235 -13.96 -18.71 -38.06
CA PRO A 235 -14.56 -17.92 -36.99
C PRO A 235 -14.69 -18.64 -35.63
N GLY A 236 -14.56 -19.98 -35.60
CA GLY A 236 -14.53 -20.77 -34.37
C GLY A 236 -13.16 -20.78 -33.67
N GLN A 237 -12.11 -20.29 -34.33
CA GLN A 237 -10.76 -20.20 -33.81
C GLN A 237 -10.33 -18.77 -33.53
N LEU A 238 -9.30 -18.63 -32.69
CA LEU A 238 -8.68 -17.35 -32.36
C LEU A 238 -7.33 -17.26 -33.09
N ALA A 239 -7.02 -16.07 -33.60
CA ALA A 239 -5.77 -15.73 -34.24
C ALA A 239 -5.14 -14.49 -33.58
N GLY A 240 -3.81 -14.41 -33.64
CA GLY A 240 -3.03 -13.25 -33.25
C GLY A 240 -2.99 -12.19 -34.33
N ASP A 241 -2.38 -11.04 -34.02
CA ASP A 241 -2.19 -9.97 -35.00
C ASP A 241 -1.18 -10.36 -36.10
N LEU A 242 -0.26 -11.28 -35.80
CA LEU A 242 0.71 -11.86 -36.73
C LEU A 242 0.37 -13.33 -37.02
N ASP A 243 0.46 -13.72 -38.29
CA ASP A 243 0.34 -15.12 -38.69
C ASP A 243 1.67 -15.85 -38.41
N PRO A 244 1.71 -16.86 -37.52
CA PRO A 244 2.93 -17.61 -37.24
C PRO A 244 3.49 -18.35 -38.47
N ALA A 245 2.62 -18.80 -39.37
CA ALA A 245 3.03 -19.49 -40.61
C ALA A 245 3.79 -18.54 -41.55
N ALA A 246 3.34 -17.28 -41.63
CA ALA A 246 4.01 -16.26 -42.41
C ALA A 246 5.42 -15.94 -41.88
N VAL A 247 5.73 -16.20 -40.62
CA VAL A 247 7.07 -16.00 -40.05
C VAL A 247 8.01 -17.18 -40.39
N THR A 248 7.46 -18.39 -40.50
CA THR A 248 8.25 -19.60 -40.73
C THR A 248 8.76 -19.70 -42.17
N ASP A 249 8.00 -19.17 -43.14
CA ASP A 249 8.31 -19.24 -44.58
C ASP A 249 9.01 -17.98 -45.15
N THR A 250 9.29 -16.96 -44.33
CA THR A 250 9.87 -15.68 -44.78
C THR A 250 11.37 -15.58 -44.43
N PRO A 251 12.23 -14.96 -45.25
CA PRO A 251 13.64 -14.68 -44.91
C PRO A 251 13.85 -13.79 -43.67
N CYS A 252 12.78 -13.18 -43.14
CA CYS A 252 12.80 -12.41 -41.91
C CYS A 252 12.89 -13.35 -40.70
N LYS A 253 14.13 -13.69 -40.30
CA LYS A 253 14.39 -14.48 -39.09
C LYS A 253 14.01 -13.67 -37.85
N ILE A 254 12.79 -13.81 -37.34
CA ILE A 254 12.41 -13.24 -36.04
C ILE A 254 13.20 -13.98 -34.95
N SER A 255 13.85 -13.26 -34.04
CA SER A 255 14.65 -13.87 -32.96
C SER A 255 13.80 -14.56 -31.91
N ALA A 256 12.57 -14.06 -31.69
CA ALA A 256 11.63 -14.61 -30.75
C ALA A 256 10.18 -14.19 -31.05
N LEU A 257 9.22 -15.13 -30.97
CA LEU A 257 7.78 -14.89 -31.06
C LEU A 257 7.06 -15.43 -29.82
N ALA A 258 6.14 -14.65 -29.25
CA ALA A 258 5.19 -15.11 -28.25
C ALA A 258 3.98 -15.77 -28.94
N PRO A 259 3.66 -17.05 -28.67
CA PRO A 259 2.53 -17.71 -29.30
C PRO A 259 1.22 -17.18 -28.72
N LEU A 260 0.15 -17.18 -29.54
CA LEU A 260 -1.19 -16.76 -29.10
C LEU A 260 -1.66 -17.57 -27.88
N ARG A 261 -1.63 -18.90 -27.97
CA ARG A 261 -1.96 -19.80 -26.87
C ARG A 261 -0.72 -20.05 -26.03
N GLY A 262 -0.82 -19.82 -24.72
CA GLY A 262 0.29 -20.03 -23.80
C GLY A 262 1.38 -18.97 -23.85
N GLY A 263 1.22 -17.88 -24.62
CA GLY A 263 2.06 -16.68 -24.56
C GLY A 263 1.56 -15.67 -23.53
N VAL A 264 1.34 -14.43 -23.97
CA VAL A 264 1.00 -13.29 -23.09
C VAL A 264 -0.19 -13.58 -22.17
N GLY A 265 -1.28 -14.15 -22.70
CA GLY A 265 -2.49 -14.43 -21.91
C GLY A 265 -2.28 -15.37 -20.71
N ALA A 266 -1.32 -16.30 -20.78
CA ALA A 266 -1.01 -17.20 -19.66
C ALA A 266 -0.29 -16.48 -18.49
N LEU A 267 0.45 -15.41 -18.82
CA LEU A 267 1.07 -14.51 -17.85
C LEU A 267 0.05 -13.52 -17.28
N THR A 268 -0.86 -12.99 -18.11
CA THR A 268 -1.86 -12.00 -17.68
C THR A 268 -2.63 -12.45 -16.43
N THR A 269 -3.13 -13.69 -16.40
CA THR A 269 -3.83 -14.23 -15.22
C THR A 269 -2.91 -14.38 -14.00
N THR A 270 -1.64 -14.67 -14.22
CA THR A 270 -0.66 -14.83 -13.14
C THR A 270 -0.35 -13.47 -12.51
N ILE A 271 -0.17 -12.43 -13.33
CA ILE A 271 0.06 -11.05 -12.89
C ILE A 271 -1.17 -10.50 -12.18
N LEU A 272 -2.37 -10.77 -12.67
CA LEU A 272 -3.61 -10.38 -11.99
C LEU A 272 -3.69 -10.90 -10.55
N LEU A 273 -3.32 -12.18 -10.34
CA LEU A 273 -3.28 -12.78 -9.01
C LEU A 273 -2.13 -12.24 -8.16
N GLN A 274 -0.99 -11.94 -8.80
CA GLN A 274 0.13 -11.27 -8.13
C GLN A 274 -0.27 -9.88 -7.63
N HIS A 275 -0.91 -9.04 -8.46
CA HIS A 275 -1.47 -7.75 -8.06
C HIS A 275 -2.50 -7.89 -6.94
N THR A 276 -3.33 -8.93 -6.99
CA THR A 276 -4.31 -9.22 -5.92
C THR A 276 -3.60 -9.54 -4.59
N LEU A 277 -2.54 -10.34 -4.63
CA LEU A 277 -1.73 -10.63 -3.44
C LEU A 277 -1.02 -9.37 -2.93
N GLU A 278 -0.47 -8.55 -3.81
CA GLU A 278 0.17 -7.29 -3.45
C GLU A 278 -0.82 -6.29 -2.85
N ALA A 279 -2.01 -6.15 -3.42
CA ALA A 279 -3.10 -5.33 -2.87
C ALA A 279 -3.52 -5.82 -1.49
N TYR A 280 -3.66 -7.14 -1.31
CA TYR A 280 -3.92 -7.77 -0.02
C TYR A 280 -2.81 -7.44 0.99
N LEU A 281 -1.55 -7.69 0.62
CA LEU A 281 -0.40 -7.47 1.50
C LEU A 281 -0.23 -5.99 1.84
N ALA A 282 -0.46 -5.06 0.89
CA ALA A 282 -0.39 -3.62 1.12
C ALA A 282 -1.51 -3.12 2.04
N ARG A 283 -2.68 -3.76 2.03
CA ARG A 283 -3.79 -3.45 2.95
C ARG A 283 -3.63 -4.12 4.32
N GLN A 284 -2.89 -5.22 4.38
CA GLN A 284 -2.47 -5.86 5.64
C GLN A 284 -1.24 -5.18 6.24
N ALA A 285 -0.40 -4.59 5.39
CA ALA A 285 0.65 -3.66 5.77
C ALA A 285 -0.03 -2.44 6.36
N GLN A 286 0.01 -2.44 7.69
CA GLN A 286 -0.32 -1.43 8.67
C GLN A 286 -0.45 0.00 8.11
N PRO A 287 -1.36 0.83 8.66
CA PRO A 287 -1.51 2.23 8.25
C PRO A 287 -0.11 2.86 8.13
N PRO A 288 0.17 3.64 7.07
CA PRO A 288 1.53 4.05 6.77
C PRO A 288 2.11 4.71 8.00
N ALA A 289 3.33 4.31 8.35
CA ALA A 289 4.02 4.83 9.52
C ALA A 289 3.84 6.34 9.53
N PHE A 290 3.14 6.85 10.54
CA PHE A 290 2.85 8.27 10.69
C PHE A 290 4.15 9.08 10.65
N LEU A 291 5.27 8.46 11.04
CA LEU A 291 6.63 8.97 10.97
C LEU A 291 7.03 9.45 9.57
N GLY A 292 6.46 8.87 8.51
CA GLY A 292 6.72 9.26 7.12
C GLY A 292 5.74 10.27 6.55
N LEU A 293 4.73 10.70 7.31
CA LEU A 293 3.75 11.68 6.84
C LEU A 293 4.25 13.11 7.04
N SER A 294 3.86 14.00 6.13
CA SER A 294 3.92 15.43 6.41
C SER A 294 2.98 15.76 7.59
N LEU A 295 3.30 16.80 8.37
CA LEU A 295 2.41 17.26 9.44
C LEU A 295 1.01 17.60 8.90
N THR A 296 0.95 18.18 7.69
CA THR A 296 -0.29 18.49 6.99
C THR A 296 -1.13 17.24 6.71
N ASP A 297 -0.51 16.16 6.23
CA ASP A 297 -1.23 14.91 5.94
C ASP A 297 -1.64 14.19 7.22
N TYR A 298 -0.81 14.23 8.27
CA TYR A 298 -1.16 13.70 9.58
C TYR A 298 -2.40 14.42 10.15
N LEU A 299 -2.41 15.75 10.13
CA LEU A 299 -3.55 16.55 10.61
C LEU A 299 -4.82 16.28 9.80
N ARG A 300 -4.72 16.21 8.47
CA ARG A 300 -5.86 15.90 7.59
C ARG A 300 -6.47 14.53 7.94
N ARG A 301 -5.61 13.53 8.22
CA ARG A 301 -6.06 12.19 8.63
C ARG A 301 -6.71 12.20 10.01
N LEU A 302 -6.12 12.90 10.98
CA LEU A 302 -6.66 13.02 12.34
C LEU A 302 -8.03 13.71 12.36
N SER A 303 -8.27 14.67 11.47
CA SER A 303 -9.55 15.38 11.36
C SER A 303 -10.65 14.64 10.61
N ASN A 304 -10.34 13.49 9.99
CA ASN A 304 -11.31 12.74 9.20
C ASN A 304 -12.15 11.81 10.11
N ALA A 305 -13.31 11.35 9.64
CA ALA A 305 -14.20 10.44 10.37
C ALA A 305 -13.63 9.01 10.57
N ALA A 306 -12.35 8.79 10.26
CA ALA A 306 -11.67 7.54 10.51
C ALA A 306 -11.33 7.40 12.01
N ALA A 307 -11.29 6.17 12.52
CA ALA A 307 -10.98 5.91 13.93
C ALA A 307 -9.47 6.07 14.26
N VAL A 308 -8.61 6.22 13.25
CA VAL A 308 -7.14 6.21 13.36
C VAL A 308 -6.54 7.17 12.32
N PRO A 309 -5.54 8.02 12.65
CA PRO A 309 -4.97 8.24 13.98
C PRO A 309 -6.01 8.78 14.96
N GLY A 310 -5.88 8.38 16.22
CA GLY A 310 -6.78 8.79 17.30
C GLY A 310 -6.05 9.58 18.39
N GLY A 311 -6.71 9.73 19.55
CA GLY A 311 -6.15 10.46 20.69
C GLY A 311 -4.85 9.86 21.23
N GLY A 312 -4.66 8.54 21.16
CA GLY A 312 -3.42 7.88 21.58
C GLY A 312 -2.25 8.19 20.64
N SER A 313 -2.48 8.09 19.33
CA SER A 313 -1.51 8.46 18.30
C SER A 313 -1.09 9.93 18.40
N ALA A 314 -2.06 10.84 18.63
CA ALA A 314 -1.80 12.25 18.84
C ALA A 314 -0.98 12.51 20.11
N ALA A 315 -1.31 11.85 21.23
CA ALA A 315 -0.56 11.98 22.47
C ALA A 315 0.90 11.53 22.31
N ALA A 316 1.15 10.47 21.55
CA ALA A 316 2.50 9.97 21.27
C ALA A 316 3.33 10.99 20.48
N TYR A 317 2.73 11.66 19.50
CA TYR A 317 3.39 12.76 18.78
C TYR A 317 3.66 13.98 19.65
N VAL A 318 2.70 14.37 20.50
CA VAL A 318 2.89 15.47 21.45
C VAL A 318 4.07 15.18 22.39
N ALA A 319 4.19 13.95 22.89
CA ALA A 319 5.34 13.54 23.70
C ALA A 319 6.66 13.61 22.90
N ALA A 320 6.67 13.13 21.65
CA ALA A 320 7.85 13.18 20.79
C ALA A 320 8.29 14.62 20.48
N LEU A 321 7.35 15.54 20.29
CA LEU A 321 7.62 16.97 20.14
C LEU A 321 8.23 17.57 21.42
N GLY A 322 7.66 17.24 22.59
CA GLY A 322 8.24 17.65 23.87
C GLY A 322 9.68 17.17 24.04
N LEU A 323 9.97 15.92 23.66
CA LEU A 323 11.32 15.38 23.75
C LEU A 323 12.30 16.00 22.75
N ALA A 324 11.83 16.35 21.55
CA ALA A 324 12.63 17.08 20.58
C ALA A 324 13.03 18.47 21.11
N LEU A 325 12.12 19.17 21.78
CA LEU A 325 12.40 20.46 22.43
C LEU A 325 13.41 20.30 23.59
N ALA A 326 13.23 19.30 24.46
CA ALA A 326 14.17 19.02 25.54
C ALA A 326 15.58 18.72 25.01
N HIS A 327 15.68 17.89 23.96
CA HIS A 327 16.95 17.59 23.29
C HIS A 327 17.59 18.86 22.72
N MET A 328 16.82 19.70 22.01
CA MET A 328 17.32 20.96 21.47
C MET A 328 17.81 21.88 22.58
N ALA A 329 17.06 22.04 23.67
CA ALA A 329 17.43 22.88 24.81
C ALA A 329 18.74 22.42 25.47
N GLY A 330 18.89 21.11 25.66
CA GLY A 330 20.13 20.52 26.17
C GLY A 330 21.31 20.66 25.21
N SER A 331 21.08 20.59 23.90
CA SER A 331 22.12 20.72 22.87
C SER A 331 22.70 22.15 22.76
N LEU A 332 21.95 23.15 23.23
CA LEU A 332 22.40 24.54 23.29
C LEU A 332 23.27 24.84 24.52
N ALA A 333 23.44 23.88 25.43
CA ALA A 333 24.40 24.01 26.52
C ALA A 333 25.80 24.32 25.96
N LYS A 334 26.55 25.20 26.64
CA LYS A 334 27.93 25.49 26.23
C LYS A 334 28.74 24.20 26.26
N ALA A 335 29.42 23.90 25.16
CA ALA A 335 30.34 22.77 25.12
C ALA A 335 31.37 22.91 26.25
N PRO A 336 31.58 21.87 27.07
CA PRO A 336 32.60 21.89 28.11
C PRO A 336 33.98 22.08 27.49
N LYS A 337 34.87 22.78 28.21
CA LYS A 337 36.22 23.08 27.71
C LYS A 337 37.08 21.82 27.58
N ASP A 338 36.79 20.80 28.38
CA ASP A 338 37.43 19.48 28.34
C ASP A 338 36.35 18.38 28.13
N PRO A 339 36.39 17.63 27.02
CA PRO A 339 35.50 16.50 26.77
C PRO A 339 35.59 15.37 27.82
N ALA A 340 36.66 15.32 28.62
CA ALA A 340 36.86 14.32 29.67
C ALA A 340 36.15 14.68 31.00
N GLU A 341 35.52 15.86 31.11
CA GLU A 341 34.77 16.23 32.31
C GLU A 341 33.55 15.30 32.51
N PRO A 342 33.30 14.79 33.72
CA PRO A 342 32.17 13.89 34.00
C PRO A 342 30.80 14.44 33.57
N GLY A 343 30.60 15.77 33.66
CA GLY A 343 29.37 16.43 33.25
C GLY A 343 29.15 16.43 31.73
N ALA A 344 30.22 16.44 30.93
CA ALA A 344 30.17 16.37 29.47
C ALA A 344 29.63 15.02 29.00
N ALA A 345 30.17 13.94 29.56
CA ALA A 345 29.79 12.58 29.23
C ALA A 345 28.34 12.28 29.63
N LEU A 346 27.88 12.81 30.78
CA LEU A 346 26.51 12.66 31.25
C LEU A 346 25.52 13.39 30.33
N LEU A 347 25.78 14.65 29.98
CA LEU A 347 24.94 15.41 29.06
C LEU A 347 24.81 14.72 27.70
N GLN A 348 25.91 14.20 27.15
CA GLN A 348 25.89 13.49 25.88
C GLN A 348 25.16 12.13 25.96
N ALA A 349 25.17 11.47 27.13
CA ALA A 349 24.35 10.29 27.38
C ALA A 349 22.86 10.65 27.41
N ASP A 350 22.49 11.72 28.13
CA ASP A 350 21.11 12.21 28.22
C ASP A 350 20.56 12.61 26.85
N LEU A 351 21.34 13.31 26.02
CA LEU A 351 20.94 13.68 24.66
C LEU A 351 20.71 12.45 23.77
N ARG A 352 21.60 11.45 23.82
CA ARG A 352 21.41 10.18 23.10
C ARG A 352 20.16 9.44 23.58
N GLN A 353 19.91 9.43 24.88
CA GLN A 353 18.72 8.82 25.45
C GLN A 353 17.45 9.56 25.04
N ALA A 354 17.48 10.90 25.01
CA ALA A 354 16.36 11.71 24.52
C ALA A 354 16.03 11.38 23.06
N GLN A 355 17.02 11.27 22.17
CA GLN A 355 16.78 10.84 20.78
C GLN A 355 16.16 9.43 20.69
N ALA A 356 16.64 8.49 21.50
CA ALA A 356 16.12 7.12 21.52
C ALA A 356 14.66 7.06 22.00
N LEU A 357 14.34 7.78 23.08
CA LEU A 357 12.97 7.89 23.59
C LEU A 357 12.06 8.64 22.61
N GLN A 358 12.55 9.66 21.91
CA GLN A 358 11.79 10.38 20.88
C GLN A 358 11.38 9.42 19.77
N LEU A 359 12.32 8.62 19.26
CA LEU A 359 12.03 7.61 18.23
C LEU A 359 11.02 6.55 18.73
N ARG A 360 11.14 6.12 20.00
CA ARG A 360 10.18 5.19 20.61
C ARG A 360 8.78 5.80 20.65
N LEU A 361 8.64 7.04 21.12
CA LEU A 361 7.38 7.77 21.18
C LEU A 361 6.75 7.92 19.80
N SER A 362 7.53 8.25 18.77
CA SER A 362 7.00 8.33 17.41
C SER A 362 6.50 6.98 16.90
N ARG A 363 7.18 5.86 17.21
CA ARG A 363 6.71 4.51 16.86
C ARG A 363 5.46 4.09 17.64
N LEU A 364 5.32 4.55 18.89
CA LEU A 364 4.12 4.29 19.69
C LEU A 364 2.86 4.89 19.06
N ALA A 365 2.97 5.96 18.27
CA ALA A 365 1.83 6.48 17.51
C ALA A 365 1.28 5.44 16.52
N ASP A 366 2.17 4.78 15.78
CA ASP A 366 1.80 3.71 14.84
C ASP A 366 1.33 2.44 15.54
N GLU A 367 1.90 2.13 16.70
CA GLU A 367 1.46 1.00 17.52
C GLU A 367 0.04 1.21 18.06
N ASP A 368 -0.31 2.43 18.49
CA ASP A 368 -1.65 2.77 18.96
C ASP A 368 -2.71 2.57 17.87
N ALA A 369 -2.42 3.11 16.68
CA ALA A 369 -3.21 2.91 15.47
C ALA A 369 -3.48 1.43 15.16
N ARG A 370 -2.43 0.60 15.24
CA ARG A 370 -2.50 -0.85 14.98
C ARG A 370 -3.23 -1.60 16.07
N ALA A 371 -3.00 -1.24 17.33
CA ALA A 371 -3.58 -1.88 18.49
C ALA A 371 -5.12 -1.72 18.54
N PHE A 372 -5.66 -0.70 17.86
CA PHE A 372 -7.10 -0.49 17.74
C PHE A 372 -7.79 -1.40 16.70
N LEU A 373 -7.05 -1.96 15.73
CA LEU A 373 -7.63 -2.80 14.67
C LEU A 373 -8.29 -4.08 15.22
N PRO A 374 -7.64 -4.88 16.10
CA PRO A 374 -8.27 -6.06 16.69
C PRO A 374 -9.49 -5.72 17.54
N VAL A 375 -9.49 -4.56 18.20
CA VAL A 375 -10.64 -4.09 19.00
C VAL A 375 -11.85 -3.89 18.09
N THR A 376 -11.68 -3.15 17.00
CA THR A 376 -12.74 -2.91 16.01
C THR A 376 -13.24 -4.21 15.38
N ALA A 377 -12.33 -5.14 15.05
CA ALA A 377 -12.68 -6.45 14.51
C ALA A 377 -13.49 -7.29 15.52
N ALA A 378 -13.08 -7.30 16.79
CA ALA A 378 -13.79 -8.01 17.85
C ALA A 378 -15.23 -7.49 18.04
N TYR A 379 -15.46 -6.18 17.91
CA TYR A 379 -16.80 -5.61 17.94
C TYR A 379 -17.69 -6.03 16.78
N ARG A 380 -17.13 -6.49 15.65
CA ARG A 380 -17.91 -6.93 14.47
C ARG A 380 -18.27 -8.41 14.49
N LEU A 381 -17.77 -9.18 15.46
CA LEU A 381 -18.10 -10.60 15.57
C LEU A 381 -19.62 -10.83 15.75
N PRO A 382 -20.16 -11.95 15.23
CA PRO A 382 -21.57 -12.31 15.41
C PRO A 382 -21.97 -12.37 16.89
N ALA A 383 -23.25 -12.10 17.17
CA ALA A 383 -23.79 -12.12 18.53
C ALA A 383 -25.23 -12.64 18.59
N ALA A 384 -25.61 -13.52 17.66
CA ALA A 384 -26.97 -14.05 17.59
C ALA A 384 -27.18 -15.16 18.65
N THR A 385 -26.21 -16.06 18.82
CA THR A 385 -26.30 -17.16 19.79
C THR A 385 -25.57 -16.86 21.11
N PRO A 386 -25.87 -17.56 22.21
CA PRO A 386 -25.13 -17.45 23.47
C PRO A 386 -23.62 -17.72 23.30
N GLU A 387 -23.25 -18.70 22.50
CA GLU A 387 -21.85 -19.07 22.21
C GLU A 387 -21.16 -17.95 21.44
N GLN A 388 -21.84 -17.37 20.44
CA GLN A 388 -21.32 -16.23 19.69
C GLN A 388 -21.14 -15.00 20.57
N LYS A 389 -22.10 -14.70 21.46
CA LYS A 389 -21.99 -13.61 22.44
C LYS A 389 -20.81 -13.83 23.39
N GLN A 390 -20.57 -15.07 23.82
CA GLN A 390 -19.45 -15.42 24.67
C GLN A 390 -18.11 -15.27 23.95
N ALA A 391 -17.97 -15.80 22.74
CA ALA A 391 -16.77 -15.70 21.92
C ALA A 391 -16.45 -14.23 21.58
N ARG A 392 -17.45 -13.45 21.16
CA ARG A 392 -17.33 -12.00 20.93
C ARG A 392 -16.86 -11.27 22.19
N SER A 393 -17.46 -11.57 23.34
CA SER A 393 -17.06 -10.94 24.60
C SER A 393 -15.62 -11.28 24.97
N GLN A 394 -15.17 -12.53 24.81
CA GLN A 394 -13.79 -12.94 25.07
C GLN A 394 -12.80 -12.22 24.13
N ALA A 395 -13.11 -12.15 22.84
CA ALA A 395 -12.28 -11.45 21.86
C ALA A 395 -12.15 -9.95 22.17
N ILE A 396 -13.25 -9.29 22.56
CA ILE A 396 -13.24 -7.87 22.96
C ILE A 396 -12.36 -7.67 24.20
N GLN A 397 -12.48 -8.52 25.23
CA GLN A 397 -11.66 -8.40 26.43
C GLN A 397 -10.17 -8.57 26.13
N ALA A 398 -9.81 -9.58 25.33
CA ALA A 398 -8.42 -9.80 24.92
C ALA A 398 -7.86 -8.63 24.10
N ALA A 399 -8.63 -8.13 23.13
CA ALA A 399 -8.23 -7.01 22.29
C ALA A 399 -8.07 -5.71 23.08
N LEU A 400 -9.01 -5.38 23.99
CA LEU A 400 -8.91 -4.20 24.85
C LEU A 400 -7.70 -4.27 25.77
N ARG A 401 -7.42 -5.45 26.34
CA ARG A 401 -6.25 -5.65 27.19
C ARG A 401 -4.95 -5.41 26.43
N ALA A 402 -4.84 -5.95 25.22
CA ALA A 402 -3.69 -5.73 24.35
C ALA A 402 -3.58 -4.26 23.94
N ALA A 403 -4.70 -3.61 23.61
CA ALA A 403 -4.73 -2.21 23.22
C ALA A 403 -4.31 -1.25 24.34
N SER A 404 -4.60 -1.57 25.61
CA SER A 404 -4.15 -0.78 26.77
C SER A 404 -2.64 -0.81 27.02
N ALA A 405 -1.89 -1.75 26.41
CA ALA A 405 -0.45 -1.82 26.61
C ALA A 405 0.27 -0.59 26.03
N VAL A 406 -0.17 -0.10 24.87
CA VAL A 406 0.42 1.04 24.17
C VAL A 406 0.32 2.35 24.96
N PRO A 407 -0.86 2.80 25.43
CA PRO A 407 -0.95 4.03 26.22
C PRO A 407 -0.22 3.93 27.56
N LEU A 408 -0.15 2.75 28.20
CA LEU A 408 0.67 2.56 29.40
C LEU A 408 2.16 2.70 29.12
N GLU A 409 2.64 2.17 27.99
CA GLU A 409 4.02 2.34 27.56
C GLU A 409 4.32 3.80 27.17
N LEU A 410 3.39 4.49 26.51
CA LEU A 410 3.47 5.92 26.23
C LEU A 410 3.64 6.72 27.52
N ALA A 411 2.78 6.51 28.50
CA ALA A 411 2.85 7.20 29.80
C ALA A 411 4.21 6.98 30.48
N ARG A 412 4.69 5.72 30.52
CA ARG A 412 6.01 5.40 31.08
C ARG A 412 7.15 6.09 30.32
N THR A 413 7.13 6.02 28.99
CA THR A 413 8.17 6.60 28.13
C THR A 413 8.20 8.12 28.27
N ALA A 414 7.04 8.77 28.38
CA ALA A 414 6.94 10.21 28.62
C ALA A 414 7.41 10.60 30.03
N VAL A 415 7.17 9.79 31.06
CA VAL A 415 7.75 9.97 32.40
C VAL A 415 9.27 9.88 32.37
N ASP A 416 9.84 8.90 31.67
CA ASP A 416 11.29 8.80 31.51
C ASP A 416 11.84 10.00 30.72
N GLY A 417 11.06 10.50 29.75
CA GLY A 417 11.33 11.77 29.08
C GLY A 417 11.36 12.97 30.01
N LEU A 418 10.42 13.09 30.95
CA LEU A 418 10.38 14.16 31.95
C LEU A 418 11.60 14.14 32.87
N LYS A 419 12.08 12.95 33.27
CA LYS A 419 13.32 12.82 34.06
C LYS A 419 14.52 13.39 33.30
N LEU A 420 14.63 13.04 32.02
CA LEU A 420 15.69 13.60 31.16
C LEU A 420 15.52 15.11 30.99
N THR A 421 14.31 15.60 30.70
CA THR A 421 14.05 17.04 30.57
C THR A 421 14.49 17.77 31.83
N ARG A 422 14.17 17.27 33.03
CA ARG A 422 14.64 17.85 34.29
C ARG A 422 16.16 17.93 34.37
N HIS A 423 16.88 16.86 34.03
CA HIS A 423 18.35 16.87 34.01
C HIS A 423 18.92 17.84 32.95
N LEU A 424 18.30 17.89 31.77
CA LEU A 424 18.69 18.79 30.70
C LEU A 424 18.39 20.25 31.05
N THR A 425 17.34 20.55 31.82
CA THR A 425 17.05 21.90 32.32
C THR A 425 18.14 22.38 33.30
N THR A 426 18.66 21.49 34.15
CA THR A 426 19.72 21.88 35.11
C THR A 426 21.10 22.02 34.45
N ALA A 427 21.41 21.16 33.47
CA ALA A 427 22.68 21.20 32.74
C ALA A 427 22.68 22.17 31.53
N GLY A 428 21.49 22.57 31.07
CA GLY A 428 21.26 23.28 29.83
C GLY A 428 21.63 24.76 29.85
N SER A 429 21.51 25.39 28.68
CA SER A 429 21.67 26.84 28.56
C SER A 429 20.50 27.57 29.21
N ARG A 430 20.82 28.62 30.00
CA ARG A 430 19.80 29.54 30.55
C ARG A 430 18.91 30.16 29.47
N ASN A 431 19.42 30.29 28.25
CA ASN A 431 18.70 30.90 27.13
C ASN A 431 17.64 29.97 26.50
N ALA A 432 17.62 28.68 26.86
CA ALA A 432 16.66 27.69 26.34
C ALA A 432 15.79 27.09 27.46
N VAL A 433 15.76 27.74 28.62
CA VAL A 433 15.04 27.23 29.79
C VAL A 433 13.52 27.20 29.57
N THR A 434 13.00 28.16 28.80
CA THR A 434 11.60 28.22 28.39
C THR A 434 11.23 27.05 27.49
N ASP A 435 12.12 26.62 26.60
CA ASP A 435 11.89 25.46 25.72
C ASP A 435 11.82 24.16 26.54
N ALA A 436 12.68 24.04 27.57
CA ALA A 436 12.64 22.90 28.48
C ALA A 436 11.37 22.89 29.36
N ALA A 437 10.88 24.06 29.77
CA ALA A 437 9.59 24.20 30.45
C ALA A 437 8.42 23.79 29.56
N CYS A 438 8.39 24.24 28.29
CA CYS A 438 7.40 23.81 27.31
C CYS A 438 7.47 22.30 27.03
N ALA A 439 8.68 21.74 26.96
CA ALA A 439 8.88 20.29 26.81
C ALA A 439 8.23 19.51 27.96
N GLY A 440 8.38 19.99 29.20
CA GLY A 440 7.72 19.42 30.38
C GLY A 440 6.19 19.39 30.25
N GLU A 441 5.59 20.50 29.85
CA GLU A 441 4.13 20.59 29.68
C GLU A 441 3.60 19.64 28.60
N LEU A 442 4.30 19.54 27.46
CA LEU A 442 3.91 18.63 26.38
C LEU A 442 3.97 17.16 26.82
N LEU A 443 5.02 16.77 27.55
CA LEU A 443 5.15 15.41 28.08
C LEU A 443 4.06 15.10 29.14
N LEU A 444 3.77 16.04 30.03
CA LEU A 444 2.68 15.90 31.00
C LEU A 444 1.31 15.78 30.31
N ALA A 445 1.05 16.60 29.28
CA ALA A 445 -0.17 16.51 28.49
C ALA A 445 -0.32 15.12 27.84
N ALA A 446 0.76 14.59 27.28
CA ALA A 446 0.78 13.25 26.71
C ALA A 446 0.46 12.15 27.74
N VAL A 447 1.02 12.24 28.96
CA VAL A 447 0.70 11.31 30.07
C VAL A 447 -0.78 11.39 30.46
N ARG A 448 -1.33 12.60 30.56
CA ARG A 448 -2.78 12.81 30.83
C ARG A 448 -3.65 12.16 29.75
N CYS A 449 -3.30 12.32 28.48
CA CYS A 449 -4.02 11.70 27.36
C CYS A 449 -3.89 10.17 27.38
N ALA A 450 -2.68 9.63 27.59
CA ALA A 450 -2.47 8.19 27.72
C ALA A 450 -3.28 7.57 28.86
N ARG A 451 -3.38 8.28 29.99
CA ARG A 451 -4.25 7.87 31.10
C ARG A 451 -5.71 7.77 30.67
N LEU A 452 -6.25 8.79 29.99
CA LEU A 452 -7.64 8.75 29.50
C LEU A 452 -7.89 7.54 28.58
N ASN A 453 -6.98 7.27 27.64
CA ASN A 453 -7.04 6.11 26.74
C ASN A 453 -6.93 4.78 27.51
N THR A 454 -6.14 4.74 28.58
CA THR A 454 -6.04 3.55 29.43
C THR A 454 -7.32 3.31 30.23
N LEU A 455 -7.88 4.36 30.85
CA LEU A 455 -9.08 4.27 31.69
C LEU A 455 -10.30 3.81 30.88
N ILE A 456 -10.49 4.32 29.66
CA ILE A 456 -11.64 3.94 28.84
C ILE A 456 -11.59 2.45 28.47
N ASN A 457 -10.41 1.90 28.22
CA ASN A 457 -10.23 0.48 27.94
C ASN A 457 -10.35 -0.36 29.22
N ALA A 458 -9.73 0.08 30.32
CA ALA A 458 -9.74 -0.63 31.60
C ALA A 458 -11.15 -0.81 32.16
N ARG A 459 -11.98 0.23 32.09
CA ARG A 459 -13.40 0.20 32.55
C ARG A 459 -14.28 -0.73 31.73
N GLN A 460 -13.85 -1.09 30.52
CA GLN A 460 -14.55 -2.04 29.66
C GLN A 460 -14.14 -3.50 29.95
N LEU A 461 -13.08 -3.75 30.73
CA LEU A 461 -12.63 -5.08 31.13
C LEU A 461 -13.48 -5.72 32.25
N ARG A 462 -14.82 -5.72 32.10
CA ARG A 462 -15.77 -6.21 33.12
C ARG A 462 -15.50 -7.64 33.62
N ARG A 463 -14.99 -8.53 32.76
CA ARG A 463 -14.68 -9.93 33.10
C ARG A 463 -13.25 -10.14 33.61
N GLN A 464 -12.41 -9.11 33.50
CA GLN A 464 -11.03 -9.08 33.98
C GLN A 464 -10.81 -7.85 34.86
N ALA A 465 -11.73 -7.62 35.81
CA ALA A 465 -11.77 -6.40 36.61
C ALA A 465 -10.47 -6.14 37.40
N GLU A 466 -9.76 -7.19 37.81
CA GLU A 466 -8.44 -7.06 38.43
C GLU A 466 -7.39 -6.51 37.46
N SER A 467 -7.34 -7.03 36.24
CA SER A 467 -6.46 -6.48 35.19
C SER A 467 -6.84 -5.04 34.84
N GLY A 468 -8.12 -4.71 34.81
CA GLY A 468 -8.57 -3.33 34.63
C GLY A 468 -8.05 -2.42 35.75
N ARG A 469 -8.25 -2.80 37.02
CA ARG A 469 -7.78 -2.03 38.18
C ARG A 469 -6.26 -1.86 38.23
N ASP A 470 -5.49 -2.88 37.82
CA ASP A 470 -4.03 -2.76 37.69
C ASP A 470 -3.64 -1.71 36.64
N MET A 471 -4.29 -1.72 35.48
CA MET A 471 -4.07 -0.73 34.42
C MET A 471 -4.40 0.69 34.89
N GLU A 472 -5.53 0.89 35.58
CA GLU A 472 -5.90 2.19 36.14
C GLU A 472 -4.83 2.67 37.13
N ARG A 473 -4.44 1.82 38.09
CA ARG A 473 -3.41 2.13 39.08
C ARG A 473 -2.08 2.55 38.43
N ARG A 474 -1.61 1.81 37.43
CA ARG A 474 -0.36 2.11 36.72
C ARG A 474 -0.43 3.44 35.97
N ALA A 475 -1.57 3.76 35.37
CA ALA A 475 -1.77 5.04 34.69
C ALA A 475 -1.85 6.21 35.68
N ASP A 476 -2.49 6.02 36.84
CA ASP A 476 -2.54 7.03 37.90
C ASP A 476 -1.15 7.30 38.49
N LEU A 477 -0.38 6.25 38.81
CA LEU A 477 1.01 6.39 39.29
C LEU A 477 1.92 7.12 38.29
N ALA A 478 1.76 6.85 36.99
CA ALA A 478 2.51 7.56 35.96
C ALA A 478 2.14 9.06 35.91
N LEU A 479 0.85 9.40 36.10
CA LEU A 479 0.41 10.79 36.13
C LEU A 479 0.91 11.54 37.38
N GLU A 480 0.89 10.90 38.54
CA GLU A 480 1.42 11.47 39.78
C GLU A 480 2.91 11.81 39.63
N GLU A 481 3.70 10.86 39.14
CA GLU A 481 5.12 11.03 38.88
C GLU A 481 5.39 12.11 37.84
N ALA A 482 4.66 12.09 36.71
CA ALA A 482 4.79 13.09 35.67
C ALA A 482 4.47 14.51 36.17
N SER A 483 3.43 14.65 36.99
CA SER A 483 3.03 15.94 37.55
C SER A 483 4.11 16.48 38.49
N ARG A 484 4.69 15.63 39.33
CA ARG A 484 5.81 16.01 40.21
C ARG A 484 7.03 16.47 39.39
N LEU A 485 7.46 15.67 38.41
CA LEU A 485 8.62 16.00 37.58
C LEU A 485 8.41 17.30 36.78
N ASN A 486 7.23 17.51 36.21
CA ASN A 486 6.94 18.75 35.51
C ASN A 486 6.97 19.95 36.47
N GLN A 487 6.40 19.84 37.67
CA GLN A 487 6.46 20.93 38.66
C GLN A 487 7.90 21.31 39.01
N GLU A 488 8.79 20.31 39.16
CA GLU A 488 10.22 20.54 39.37
C GLU A 488 10.86 21.27 38.17
N ILE A 489 10.54 20.88 36.94
CA ILE A 489 11.01 21.56 35.72
C ILE A 489 10.53 23.01 35.68
N GLN A 490 9.25 23.27 35.96
CA GLN A 490 8.70 24.63 35.97
C GLN A 490 9.38 25.49 37.03
N THR A 491 9.60 24.95 38.23
CA THR A 491 10.28 25.67 39.32
C THR A 491 11.73 26.00 38.96
N LEU A 492 12.44 25.07 38.30
CA LEU A 492 13.79 25.33 37.78
C LEU A 492 13.78 26.42 36.69
N ALA A 493 12.78 26.41 35.82
CA ALA A 493 12.65 27.41 34.77
C ALA A 493 12.36 28.80 35.32
N ASP A 494 11.40 28.91 36.25
CA ASP A 494 11.04 30.16 36.92
C ASP A 494 12.24 30.78 37.65
N GLY A 495 13.06 29.96 38.33
CA GLY A 495 14.27 30.42 39.01
C GLY A 495 15.38 30.91 38.06
N LEU A 496 15.31 30.57 36.77
CA LEU A 496 16.28 30.97 35.75
C LEU A 496 15.76 32.06 34.82
N MET A 497 14.45 32.35 34.85
CA MET A 497 13.87 33.44 34.07
C MET A 497 14.32 34.80 34.59
N PRO A 498 14.43 35.81 33.72
CA PRO A 498 14.61 37.19 34.16
C PRO A 498 13.47 37.60 35.10
N PRO A 499 13.73 38.46 36.10
CA PRO A 499 12.66 38.98 36.94
C PRO A 499 11.61 39.69 36.07
N PRO A 500 10.33 39.67 36.47
CA PRO A 500 9.30 40.43 35.77
C PRO A 500 9.68 41.90 35.70
N LEU A 501 9.29 42.57 34.61
CA LEU A 501 9.51 44.00 34.45
C LEU A 501 8.89 44.73 35.65
N THR A 502 9.69 45.54 36.31
CA THR A 502 9.19 46.51 37.29
C THR A 502 8.44 47.63 36.57
N ALA A 503 7.55 48.32 37.27
CA ALA A 503 6.71 49.37 36.67
C ALA A 503 7.49 50.67 36.31
N ASP A 504 8.80 50.69 36.53
CA ASP A 504 9.75 51.75 36.16
C ASP A 504 10.57 51.30 34.95
#